data_AF-A0A316KID2-F1
#
_entry.id   AF-A0A316KID2-F1
#
_cell.length_a   1.000
_cell.length_b   1.000
_cell.length_c   1.000
_cell.angle_alpha   90.00
_cell.angle_beta   90.00
_cell.angle_gamma   90.00
#
_symmetry.space_group_name_H-M   'P 1'
#
loop_
_entity.id
_entity.type
_entity.pdbx_description
1 polymer ?
#
loop_
_entity_poly.entity_id
_entity_poly.type
_entity_poly.pdbx_seq_one_letter_code
_entity_poly.pdbx_strand_id
1 'polypeptide(L)'
;MKYAFAGCELDTETRTLCVAGTPVHVERQVFDILLLLAENAGRVVTRDDLLVRIWNGRIVSDSAIASRINAARRAVGDDGLRQAVIATVSGVGFRLVAKVIVTGGTAGRPAVAVLPLERLAPSEVDAHLARGIADQLAGTLGHASHVDVIDTAASFAPALRSLPPAAIAARLQARYLVAGSLQSTGEALRVQLRLVEPVEARQVWAGTFDGTRAGIFDLQDRLALAVLGEIEPHLVRNEIRRSRTLHGTATAFDHYLRASDLVRRMDAADLDAARAELDLAIGQYADYAAAYAMKAWIATLMIPNGLKIDAADELAAAERGLALGALDCDALSMGGYAYGFFTRDPEAGLDHVRHALALNPSSARAHDHAGWLLLYAGLGAEALVHFNRALALCPLDEFSFRMLTGRAFACLYAEDFSAAISYARRARVAAPGYTVCLRVLIAALVHSGRDAEAAAVAAELLAINPGFTVDRYSGETRFAGAGDREILLSGLRQAGLP
;
A
#
# COMPACT_ATOMS: atom_id res chain seq x y z
N MET A 1 -11.13 -17.08 -4.72
CA MET A 1 -9.79 -16.97 -5.38
C MET A 1 -9.69 -18.08 -6.41
N LYS A 2 -9.19 -17.80 -7.60
CA LYS A 2 -9.06 -18.76 -8.69
C LYS A 2 -7.62 -18.82 -9.19
N TYR A 3 -7.11 -20.02 -9.47
CA TYR A 3 -5.79 -20.21 -10.07
C TYR A 3 -5.97 -20.72 -11.50
N ALA A 4 -5.60 -19.90 -12.47
CA ALA A 4 -5.62 -20.24 -13.89
C ALA A 4 -4.22 -20.63 -14.38
N PHE A 5 -4.08 -21.79 -15.01
CA PHE A 5 -2.82 -22.27 -15.59
C PHE A 5 -3.09 -23.34 -16.65
N ALA A 6 -2.35 -23.30 -17.77
CA ALA A 6 -2.44 -24.31 -18.84
C ALA A 6 -3.89 -24.65 -19.29
N GLY A 7 -4.78 -23.66 -19.35
CA GLY A 7 -6.19 -23.85 -19.69
C GLY A 7 -7.05 -24.47 -18.57
N CYS A 8 -6.49 -24.69 -17.39
CA CYS A 8 -7.18 -25.08 -16.16
C CYS A 8 -7.51 -23.86 -15.32
N GLU A 9 -8.61 -23.93 -14.56
CA GLU A 9 -9.02 -22.95 -13.55
C GLU A 9 -9.40 -23.72 -12.26
N LEU A 10 -8.65 -23.51 -11.18
CA LEU A 10 -8.97 -24.00 -9.84
C LEU A 10 -9.67 -22.91 -9.05
N ASP A 11 -10.94 -23.09 -8.71
CA ASP A 11 -11.69 -22.18 -7.85
C ASP A 11 -11.62 -22.65 -6.40
N THR A 12 -11.05 -21.83 -5.51
CA THR A 12 -10.89 -22.18 -4.09
C THR A 12 -12.19 -22.06 -3.30
N GLU A 13 -13.11 -21.22 -3.72
CA GLU A 13 -14.37 -20.95 -3.00
C GLU A 13 -15.37 -22.07 -3.25
N THR A 14 -15.57 -22.42 -4.51
CA THR A 14 -16.46 -23.52 -4.91
C THR A 14 -15.77 -24.89 -4.86
N ARG A 15 -14.43 -24.90 -4.72
CA ARG A 15 -13.58 -26.10 -4.76
C ARG A 15 -13.76 -26.92 -6.03
N THR A 16 -13.92 -26.24 -7.15
CA THR A 16 -14.06 -26.87 -8.47
C THR A 16 -12.82 -26.69 -9.32
N LEU A 17 -12.49 -27.70 -10.11
CA LEU A 17 -11.53 -27.60 -11.20
C LEU A 17 -12.30 -27.50 -12.52
N CYS A 18 -11.98 -26.52 -13.35
CA CYS A 18 -12.44 -26.43 -14.73
C CYS A 18 -11.24 -26.60 -15.67
N VAL A 19 -11.40 -27.34 -16.76
CA VAL A 19 -10.39 -27.51 -17.81
C VAL A 19 -11.00 -27.13 -19.15
N ALA A 20 -10.41 -26.15 -19.84
CA ALA A 20 -10.95 -25.56 -21.06
C ALA A 20 -12.44 -25.16 -20.92
N GLY A 21 -12.80 -24.57 -19.77
CA GLY A 21 -14.17 -24.15 -19.46
C GLY A 21 -15.14 -25.27 -19.05
N THR A 22 -14.71 -26.53 -19.03
CA THR A 22 -15.54 -27.67 -18.61
C THR A 22 -15.21 -28.10 -17.18
N PRO A 23 -16.18 -28.20 -16.26
CA PRO A 23 -15.95 -28.71 -14.92
C PRO A 23 -15.44 -30.16 -14.93
N VAL A 24 -14.35 -30.41 -14.21
CA VAL A 24 -13.73 -31.73 -14.03
C VAL A 24 -13.85 -32.14 -12.57
N HIS A 25 -14.53 -33.26 -12.32
CA HIS A 25 -14.64 -33.81 -10.99
C HIS A 25 -13.28 -34.32 -10.51
N VAL A 26 -12.81 -33.82 -9.36
CA VAL A 26 -11.59 -34.27 -8.70
C VAL A 26 -11.87 -34.67 -7.26
N GLU A 27 -11.18 -35.70 -6.78
CA GLU A 27 -11.23 -36.05 -5.36
C GLU A 27 -10.62 -34.94 -4.50
N ARG A 28 -11.10 -34.80 -3.25
CA ARG A 28 -10.66 -33.73 -2.33
C ARG A 28 -9.14 -33.62 -2.21
N GLN A 29 -8.45 -34.74 -2.01
CA GLN A 29 -6.99 -34.75 -1.88
C GLN A 29 -6.28 -34.37 -3.19
N VAL A 30 -6.86 -34.70 -4.34
CA VAL A 30 -6.29 -34.33 -5.64
C VAL A 30 -6.43 -32.83 -5.86
N PHE A 31 -7.58 -32.26 -5.49
CA PHE A 31 -7.78 -30.82 -5.47
C PHE A 31 -6.78 -30.14 -4.54
N ASP A 32 -6.62 -30.63 -3.30
CA ASP A 32 -5.71 -30.03 -2.31
C ASP A 32 -4.24 -30.07 -2.79
N ILE A 33 -3.83 -31.13 -3.49
CA ILE A 33 -2.51 -31.23 -4.12
C ILE A 33 -2.36 -30.19 -5.24
N LEU A 34 -3.35 -30.09 -6.13
CA LEU A 34 -3.33 -29.12 -7.23
C LEU A 34 -3.27 -27.69 -6.70
N LEU A 35 -4.03 -27.39 -5.65
CA LEU A 35 -3.99 -26.11 -4.96
C LEU A 35 -2.61 -25.85 -4.36
N LEU A 36 -2.05 -26.80 -3.60
CA LEU A 36 -0.72 -26.66 -2.99
C LEU A 36 0.37 -26.42 -4.06
N LEU A 37 0.29 -27.11 -5.19
CA LEU A 37 1.21 -26.95 -6.31
C LEU A 37 1.01 -25.61 -7.03
N ALA A 38 -0.23 -25.14 -7.19
CA ALA A 38 -0.53 -23.83 -7.77
C ALA A 38 -0.09 -22.68 -6.85
N GLU A 39 -0.26 -22.80 -5.54
CA GLU A 39 0.25 -21.88 -4.51
C GLU A 39 1.77 -21.80 -4.50
N ASN A 40 2.46 -22.85 -4.98
CA ASN A 40 3.92 -22.96 -5.04
C ASN A 40 4.45 -23.04 -6.48
N ALA A 41 3.73 -22.43 -7.43
CA ALA A 41 4.09 -22.46 -8.84
C ALA A 41 5.55 -22.06 -9.08
N GLY A 42 6.27 -22.86 -9.89
CA GLY A 42 7.70 -22.68 -10.16
C GLY A 42 8.65 -23.19 -9.07
N ARG A 43 8.18 -23.54 -7.86
CA ARG A 43 8.99 -24.12 -6.78
C ARG A 43 8.71 -25.61 -6.60
N VAL A 44 9.69 -26.31 -6.00
CA VAL A 44 9.54 -27.73 -5.65
C VAL A 44 8.82 -27.82 -4.32
N VAL A 45 7.61 -28.37 -4.34
CA VAL A 45 6.93 -28.83 -3.14
C VAL A 45 7.55 -30.18 -2.77
N THR A 46 8.17 -30.25 -1.60
CA THR A 46 8.86 -31.47 -1.16
C THR A 46 7.87 -32.56 -0.80
N ARG A 47 8.36 -33.80 -0.71
CA ARG A 47 7.54 -34.91 -0.20
C ARG A 47 7.07 -34.67 1.23
N ASP A 48 7.91 -34.07 2.07
CA ASP A 48 7.57 -33.77 3.46
C ASP A 48 6.48 -32.71 3.56
N ASP A 49 6.54 -31.66 2.71
CA ASP A 49 5.48 -30.65 2.63
C ASP A 49 4.13 -31.27 2.25
N LEU A 50 4.14 -32.18 1.27
CA LEU A 50 2.95 -32.93 0.86
C LEU A 50 2.38 -33.74 2.02
N LEU A 51 3.22 -34.49 2.75
CA LEU A 51 2.80 -35.29 3.90
C LEU A 51 2.17 -34.43 5.01
N VAL A 52 2.81 -33.30 5.35
CA VAL A 52 2.31 -32.38 6.37
C VAL A 52 0.98 -31.75 5.94
N ARG A 53 0.89 -31.28 4.69
CA ARG A 53 -0.25 -30.44 4.26
C ARG A 53 -1.47 -31.21 3.76
N ILE A 54 -1.25 -32.34 3.09
CA ILE A 54 -2.32 -33.13 2.47
C ILE A 54 -2.73 -34.32 3.35
N TRP A 55 -1.76 -34.91 4.06
CA TRP A 55 -1.98 -36.07 4.92
C TRP A 55 -1.95 -35.74 6.41
N ASN A 56 -1.87 -34.46 6.80
CA ASN A 56 -1.80 -34.01 8.20
C ASN A 56 -0.69 -34.72 9.00
N GLY A 57 0.45 -34.96 8.38
CA GLY A 57 1.60 -35.64 8.98
C GLY A 57 1.46 -37.16 9.13
N ARG A 58 0.42 -37.78 8.57
CA ARG A 58 0.30 -39.24 8.54
C ARG A 58 1.33 -39.85 7.60
N ILE A 59 1.98 -40.92 8.05
CA ILE A 59 2.91 -41.70 7.23
C ILE A 59 2.10 -42.44 6.16
N VAL A 60 2.44 -42.23 4.89
CA VAL A 60 1.86 -42.95 3.75
C VAL A 60 2.97 -43.49 2.85
N SER A 61 2.67 -44.52 2.07
CA SER A 61 3.64 -45.12 1.13
C SER A 61 3.92 -44.20 -0.06
N ASP A 62 5.10 -44.35 -0.66
CA ASP A 62 5.47 -43.65 -1.90
C ASP A 62 4.47 -43.91 -3.04
N SER A 63 3.92 -45.13 -3.09
CA SER A 63 2.87 -45.50 -4.04
C SER A 63 1.58 -44.70 -3.86
N ALA A 64 1.22 -44.33 -2.62
CA ALA A 64 0.05 -43.52 -2.33
C ALA A 64 0.25 -42.07 -2.81
N ILE A 65 1.43 -41.48 -2.57
CA ILE A 65 1.79 -40.15 -3.06
C ILE A 65 1.80 -40.14 -4.59
N ALA A 66 2.49 -41.11 -5.21
CA ALA A 66 2.58 -41.23 -6.66
C ALA A 66 1.19 -41.39 -7.32
N SER A 67 0.30 -42.18 -6.71
CA SER A 67 -1.07 -42.36 -7.21
C SER A 67 -1.86 -41.04 -7.22
N ARG A 68 -1.78 -40.26 -6.14
CA ARG A 68 -2.48 -38.97 -6.04
C ARG A 68 -1.88 -37.91 -6.98
N ILE A 69 -0.56 -37.88 -7.14
CA ILE A 69 0.10 -36.99 -8.12
C ILE A 69 -0.29 -37.36 -9.55
N ASN A 70 -0.35 -38.65 -9.88
CA ASN A 70 -0.79 -39.09 -11.20
C ASN A 70 -2.27 -38.75 -11.45
N ALA A 71 -3.11 -38.81 -10.43
CA ALA A 71 -4.49 -38.33 -10.52
C ALA A 71 -4.56 -36.81 -10.75
N ALA A 72 -3.71 -36.03 -10.06
CA ALA A 72 -3.59 -34.59 -10.26
C ALA A 72 -3.14 -34.25 -11.70
N ARG A 73 -2.13 -34.93 -12.23
CA ARG A 73 -1.67 -34.77 -13.62
C ARG A 73 -2.79 -35.02 -14.62
N ARG A 74 -3.47 -36.17 -14.51
CA ARG A 74 -4.60 -36.50 -15.40
C ARG A 74 -5.70 -35.45 -15.34
N ALA A 75 -6.00 -34.95 -14.14
CA ALA A 75 -7.05 -33.95 -13.95
C ALA A 75 -6.75 -32.63 -14.69
N VAL A 76 -5.48 -32.26 -14.87
CA VAL A 76 -5.06 -31.03 -15.56
C VAL A 76 -4.63 -31.28 -17.02
N GLY A 77 -4.94 -32.46 -17.58
CA GLY A 77 -4.57 -32.81 -18.95
C GLY A 77 -3.06 -33.03 -19.16
N ASP A 78 -2.31 -33.27 -18.08
CA ASP A 78 -0.88 -33.62 -18.13
C ASP A 78 -0.69 -35.13 -17.96
N ASP A 79 0.47 -35.61 -18.39
CA ASP A 79 0.89 -36.99 -18.19
C ASP A 79 2.30 -37.07 -17.59
N GLY A 80 2.66 -38.24 -17.06
CA GLY A 80 3.96 -38.43 -16.39
C GLY A 80 5.17 -38.38 -17.32
N LEU A 81 4.96 -38.31 -18.65
CA LEU A 81 6.02 -38.29 -19.67
C LEU A 81 6.31 -36.88 -20.16
N ARG A 82 5.25 -36.12 -20.47
CA ARG A 82 5.30 -34.75 -20.98
C ARG A 82 5.60 -33.75 -19.87
N GLN A 83 5.04 -33.98 -18.68
CA GLN A 83 5.26 -33.18 -17.47
C GLN A 83 5.18 -31.66 -17.73
N ALA A 84 4.26 -31.26 -18.60
CA ALA A 84 4.17 -29.89 -19.11
C ALA A 84 3.47 -28.95 -18.10
N VAL A 85 2.75 -29.52 -17.13
CA VAL A 85 2.07 -28.78 -16.07
C VAL A 85 2.69 -29.12 -14.71
N ILE A 86 2.86 -30.41 -14.40
CA ILE A 86 3.41 -30.88 -13.11
C ILE A 86 4.66 -31.73 -13.37
N ALA A 87 5.83 -31.16 -13.09
CA ALA A 87 7.12 -31.82 -13.20
C ALA A 87 7.51 -32.57 -11.92
N THR A 88 8.07 -33.77 -12.08
CA THR A 88 8.74 -34.50 -11.01
C THR A 88 10.17 -33.99 -10.89
N VAL A 89 10.56 -33.56 -9.70
CA VAL A 89 11.96 -33.28 -9.38
C VAL A 89 12.52 -34.48 -8.63
N SER A 90 13.31 -35.29 -9.33
CA SER A 90 13.81 -36.58 -8.84
C SER A 90 14.48 -36.42 -7.47
N GLY A 91 14.10 -37.29 -6.53
CA GLY A 91 14.63 -37.28 -5.17
C GLY A 91 14.05 -36.21 -4.24
N VAL A 92 13.39 -35.17 -4.74
CA VAL A 92 12.97 -34.01 -3.92
C VAL A 92 11.45 -33.88 -3.79
N GLY A 93 10.73 -33.90 -4.92
CA GLY A 93 9.28 -33.63 -4.89
C GLY A 93 8.70 -33.26 -6.25
N PHE A 94 7.74 -32.33 -6.26
CA PHE A 94 6.97 -31.98 -7.45
C PHE A 94 6.87 -30.47 -7.62
N ARG A 95 6.79 -30.02 -8.87
CA ARG A 95 6.73 -28.60 -9.22
C ARG A 95 5.70 -28.36 -10.30
N LEU A 96 4.83 -27.36 -10.11
CA LEU A 96 3.99 -26.87 -11.18
C LEU A 96 4.81 -25.92 -12.06
N VAL A 97 5.03 -26.30 -13.31
CA VAL A 97 5.91 -25.58 -14.26
C VAL A 97 5.13 -24.66 -15.21
N ALA A 98 3.81 -24.84 -15.32
CA ALA A 98 2.96 -23.93 -16.07
C ALA A 98 2.91 -22.55 -15.39
N LYS A 99 2.79 -21.49 -16.20
CA LYS A 99 2.56 -20.13 -15.67
C LYS A 99 1.19 -20.10 -15.00
N VAL A 100 1.17 -19.75 -13.71
CA VAL A 100 -0.05 -19.57 -12.94
C VAL A 100 -0.42 -18.10 -12.90
N ILE A 101 -1.69 -17.82 -13.12
CA ILE A 101 -2.32 -16.51 -12.99
C ILE A 101 -3.40 -16.65 -11.93
N VAL A 102 -3.39 -15.80 -10.92
CA VAL A 102 -4.45 -15.78 -9.91
C VAL A 102 -5.52 -14.79 -10.37
N THR A 103 -6.77 -15.22 -10.45
CA THR A 103 -7.94 -14.42 -10.85
C THR A 103 -9.05 -14.56 -9.81
N GLY A 104 -9.99 -13.62 -9.72
CA GLY A 104 -11.23 -13.81 -8.94
C GLY A 104 -11.04 -14.15 -7.45
N GLY A 105 -10.19 -13.42 -6.74
CA GLY A 105 -10.06 -13.48 -5.27
C GLY A 105 -9.92 -12.08 -4.69
N THR A 106 -9.88 -11.96 -3.36
CA THR A 106 -9.48 -10.71 -2.70
C THR A 106 -8.11 -10.28 -3.22
N ALA A 107 -7.77 -8.99 -3.10
CA ALA A 107 -6.49 -8.46 -3.60
C ALA A 107 -5.24 -9.19 -3.03
N GLY A 108 -5.38 -10.09 -2.05
CA GLY A 108 -4.28 -10.76 -1.38
C GLY A 108 -3.77 -9.96 -0.18
N ARG A 109 -4.57 -8.99 0.30
CA ARG A 109 -4.29 -8.22 1.52
C ARG A 109 -4.12 -9.21 2.69
N PRO A 110 -3.17 -8.97 3.59
CA PRO A 110 -3.01 -9.80 4.77
C PRO A 110 -4.22 -9.63 5.69
N ALA A 111 -4.75 -10.75 6.15
CA ALA A 111 -5.75 -10.76 7.21
C ALA A 111 -5.11 -10.44 8.57
N VAL A 112 -5.74 -9.56 9.34
CA VAL A 112 -5.33 -9.15 10.69
C VAL A 112 -6.45 -9.47 11.66
N ALA A 113 -6.13 -10.19 12.74
CA ALA A 113 -7.07 -10.42 13.83
C ALA A 113 -6.69 -9.60 15.05
N VAL A 114 -7.63 -8.85 15.60
CA VAL A 114 -7.48 -8.18 16.90
C VAL A 114 -7.97 -9.12 17.99
N LEU A 115 -7.12 -9.41 18.96
CA LEU A 115 -7.44 -10.31 20.08
C LEU A 115 -7.98 -9.51 21.27
N PRO A 116 -8.80 -10.14 22.14
CA PRO A 116 -9.19 -9.52 23.40
C PRO A 116 -7.94 -9.15 24.20
N LEU A 117 -7.92 -7.94 24.79
CA LEU A 117 -6.80 -7.54 25.64
C LEU A 117 -6.75 -8.42 26.89
N GLU A 118 -5.57 -8.96 27.18
CA GLU A 118 -5.32 -9.74 28.38
C GLU A 118 -5.42 -8.84 29.61
N ARG A 119 -6.16 -9.26 30.63
CA ARG A 119 -6.22 -8.54 31.90
C ARG A 119 -5.20 -9.12 32.85
N LEU A 120 -4.41 -8.24 33.47
CA LEU A 120 -3.45 -8.65 34.49
C LEU A 120 -4.05 -8.70 35.91
N ALA A 121 -5.26 -8.18 36.09
CA ALA A 121 -6.02 -8.27 37.33
C ALA A 121 -7.48 -8.75 37.07
N PRO A 122 -8.05 -9.60 37.95
CA PRO A 122 -9.42 -10.06 37.80
C PRO A 122 -10.44 -8.98 38.21
N SER A 123 -10.99 -8.28 37.21
CA SER A 123 -12.13 -7.35 37.34
C SER A 123 -13.09 -7.51 36.15
N GLU A 124 -14.39 -7.68 36.41
CA GLU A 124 -15.40 -7.87 35.36
C GLU A 124 -15.63 -6.59 34.54
N VAL A 125 -15.60 -5.43 35.20
CA VAL A 125 -15.62 -4.10 34.54
C VAL A 125 -14.46 -3.98 33.54
N ASP A 126 -13.27 -4.44 33.93
CA ASP A 126 -12.09 -4.39 33.07
C ASP A 126 -12.16 -5.39 31.92
N ALA A 127 -12.99 -6.44 32.03
CA ALA A 127 -13.21 -7.41 30.95
C ALA A 127 -14.07 -6.82 29.83
N HIS A 128 -15.11 -6.08 30.17
CA HIS A 128 -15.90 -5.33 29.20
C HIS A 128 -15.07 -4.23 28.55
N LEU A 129 -14.28 -3.50 29.34
CA LEU A 129 -13.41 -2.44 28.83
C LEU A 129 -12.34 -2.99 27.88
N ALA A 130 -11.62 -4.04 28.27
CA ALA A 130 -10.61 -4.70 27.44
C ALA A 130 -11.18 -5.16 26.09
N ARG A 131 -12.39 -5.73 26.10
CA ARG A 131 -13.09 -6.18 24.90
C ARG A 131 -13.55 -5.01 24.03
N GLY A 132 -14.10 -3.96 24.64
CA GLY A 132 -14.55 -2.76 23.92
C GLY A 132 -13.41 -2.01 23.25
N ILE A 133 -12.26 -1.88 23.91
CA ILE A 133 -11.05 -1.31 23.30
C ILE A 133 -10.61 -2.17 22.11
N ALA A 134 -10.50 -3.50 22.27
CA ALA A 134 -10.11 -4.39 21.17
C ALA A 134 -11.08 -4.31 19.97
N ASP A 135 -12.39 -4.23 20.23
CA ASP A 135 -13.41 -4.10 19.19
C ASP A 135 -13.32 -2.78 18.43
N GLN A 136 -13.13 -1.67 19.15
CA GLN A 136 -12.89 -0.36 18.55
C GLN A 136 -11.60 -0.32 17.72
N LEU A 137 -10.52 -0.96 18.20
CA LEU A 137 -9.27 -1.08 17.45
C LEU A 137 -9.46 -1.88 16.15
N ALA A 138 -10.25 -2.94 16.17
CA ALA A 138 -10.60 -3.71 14.98
C ALA A 138 -11.40 -2.88 13.98
N GLY A 139 -12.40 -2.13 14.45
CA GLY A 139 -13.16 -1.19 13.62
C GLY A 139 -12.26 -0.11 13.00
N THR A 140 -11.32 0.42 13.78
CA THR A 140 -10.35 1.42 13.30
C THR A 140 -9.43 0.83 12.23
N LEU A 141 -8.86 -0.36 12.43
CA LEU A 141 -8.07 -1.07 11.42
C LEU A 141 -8.89 -1.40 10.18
N GLY A 142 -10.21 -1.57 10.30
CA GLY A 142 -11.09 -1.83 9.16
C GLY A 142 -11.10 -0.69 8.14
N HIS A 143 -10.69 0.52 8.53
CA HIS A 143 -10.55 1.67 7.63
C HIS A 143 -9.17 1.74 6.93
N ALA A 144 -8.22 0.88 7.31
CA ALA A 144 -6.90 0.80 6.67
C ALA A 144 -7.00 0.16 5.28
N SER A 145 -6.27 0.69 4.29
CA SER A 145 -6.42 0.29 2.87
C SER A 145 -5.62 -0.96 2.50
N HIS A 146 -4.85 -1.50 3.45
CA HIS A 146 -3.84 -2.53 3.19
C HIS A 146 -4.07 -3.85 3.91
N VAL A 147 -5.16 -3.99 4.66
CA VAL A 147 -5.44 -5.16 5.49
C VAL A 147 -6.89 -5.58 5.37
N ASP A 148 -7.15 -6.87 5.55
CA ASP A 148 -8.50 -7.37 5.81
C ASP A 148 -8.60 -7.64 7.32
N VAL A 149 -9.60 -7.06 7.99
CA VAL A 149 -9.78 -7.29 9.43
C VAL A 149 -10.71 -8.47 9.67
N ILE A 150 -10.25 -9.44 10.45
CA ILE A 150 -11.07 -10.57 10.89
C ILE A 150 -12.10 -10.07 11.91
N ASP A 151 -13.35 -10.44 11.68
CA ASP A 151 -14.47 -10.12 12.57
C ASP A 151 -14.15 -10.47 14.04
N THR A 152 -14.49 -9.56 14.93
CA THR A 152 -14.16 -9.67 16.35
C THR A 152 -14.95 -10.77 17.03
N ALA A 153 -16.16 -11.13 16.56
CA ALA A 153 -16.89 -12.29 17.08
C ALA A 153 -16.13 -13.59 16.80
N ALA A 154 -15.48 -13.72 15.65
CA ALA A 154 -14.62 -14.87 15.34
C ALA A 154 -13.34 -14.85 16.18
N SER A 155 -12.70 -13.68 16.31
CA SER A 155 -11.44 -13.53 17.04
C SER A 155 -11.61 -13.65 18.57
N PHE A 156 -12.80 -13.36 19.09
CA PHE A 156 -13.12 -13.43 20.51
C PHE A 156 -13.75 -14.78 20.92
N ALA A 157 -13.78 -15.75 20.00
CA ALA A 157 -14.35 -17.07 20.24
C ALA A 157 -13.69 -17.75 21.46
N PRO A 158 -14.47 -18.28 22.42
CA PRO A 158 -13.93 -18.94 23.61
C PRO A 158 -12.93 -20.06 23.33
N ALA A 159 -13.10 -20.76 22.20
CA ALA A 159 -12.22 -21.84 21.74
C ALA A 159 -10.78 -21.40 21.44
N LEU A 160 -10.53 -20.09 21.28
CA LEU A 160 -9.21 -19.54 20.97
C LEU A 160 -8.41 -19.15 22.22
N ARG A 161 -9.05 -18.99 23.40
CA ARG A 161 -8.44 -18.37 24.60
C ARG A 161 -7.19 -19.06 25.12
N SER A 162 -7.10 -20.38 24.96
CA SER A 162 -5.99 -21.20 25.49
C SER A 162 -5.00 -21.61 24.40
N LEU A 163 -5.16 -21.12 23.18
CA LEU A 163 -4.29 -21.49 22.06
C LEU A 163 -3.07 -20.56 22.00
N PRO A 164 -1.90 -21.07 21.59
CA PRO A 164 -0.76 -20.20 21.30
C PRO A 164 -1.03 -19.32 20.06
N PRO A 165 -0.39 -18.16 19.93
CA PRO A 165 -0.62 -17.22 18.82
C PRO A 165 -0.57 -17.85 17.43
N ALA A 166 0.38 -18.75 17.16
CA ALA A 166 0.48 -19.45 15.87
C ALA A 166 -0.76 -20.31 15.55
N ALA A 167 -1.33 -20.97 16.55
CA ALA A 167 -2.54 -21.78 16.38
C ALA A 167 -3.79 -20.91 16.21
N ILE A 168 -3.88 -19.77 16.92
CA ILE A 168 -4.95 -18.78 16.74
C ILE A 168 -4.93 -18.26 15.31
N ALA A 169 -3.76 -17.81 14.84
CA ALA A 169 -3.58 -17.29 13.49
C ALA A 169 -3.93 -18.31 12.41
N ALA A 170 -3.49 -19.56 12.56
CA ALA A 170 -3.85 -20.63 11.63
C ALA A 170 -5.37 -20.89 11.61
N ARG A 171 -6.05 -20.82 12.77
CA ARG A 171 -7.49 -21.07 12.88
C ARG A 171 -8.34 -19.95 12.28
N LEU A 172 -7.90 -18.72 12.46
CA LEU A 172 -8.53 -17.51 11.92
C LEU A 172 -8.10 -17.20 10.48
N GLN A 173 -7.12 -17.94 9.95
CA GLN A 173 -6.44 -17.64 8.69
C GLN A 173 -5.86 -16.20 8.67
N ALA A 174 -5.48 -15.69 9.83
CA ALA A 174 -4.89 -14.37 10.00
C ALA A 174 -3.36 -14.45 9.83
N ARG A 175 -2.78 -13.51 9.06
CA ARG A 175 -1.32 -13.38 8.95
C ARG A 175 -0.73 -12.63 10.13
N TYR A 176 -1.41 -11.61 10.62
CA TYR A 176 -0.98 -10.84 11.78
C TYR A 176 -2.00 -10.89 12.89
N LEU A 177 -1.51 -10.77 14.12
CA LEU A 177 -2.35 -10.59 15.30
C LEU A 177 -2.02 -9.27 15.96
N VAL A 178 -3.04 -8.50 16.32
CA VAL A 178 -2.93 -7.41 17.28
C VAL A 178 -3.30 -7.98 18.63
N ALA A 179 -2.31 -8.10 19.50
CA ALA A 179 -2.48 -8.61 20.86
C ALA A 179 -2.08 -7.52 21.85
N GLY A 180 -2.52 -7.66 23.10
CA GLY A 180 -2.22 -6.66 24.10
C GLY A 180 -2.70 -7.02 25.48
N SER A 181 -2.45 -6.12 26.42
CA SER A 181 -2.90 -6.24 27.79
C SER A 181 -3.44 -4.92 28.33
N LEU A 182 -4.42 -5.03 29.22
CA LEU A 182 -4.96 -3.94 30.01
C LEU A 182 -4.57 -4.15 31.48
N GLN A 183 -3.86 -3.17 32.02
CA GLN A 183 -3.58 -3.02 33.44
C GLN A 183 -4.46 -1.89 33.98
N SER A 184 -5.08 -2.13 35.13
CA SER A 184 -5.89 -1.14 35.82
C SER A 184 -5.55 -1.15 37.31
N THR A 185 -5.25 0.03 37.85
CA THR A 185 -4.98 0.22 39.29
C THR A 185 -5.71 1.47 39.78
N GLY A 186 -6.88 1.28 40.40
CA GLY A 186 -7.76 2.39 40.77
C GLY A 186 -8.20 3.18 39.53
N GLU A 187 -7.81 4.45 39.47
CA GLU A 187 -8.07 5.36 38.35
C GLU A 187 -7.09 5.20 37.17
N ALA A 188 -5.90 4.64 37.38
CA ALA A 188 -4.88 4.55 36.34
C ALA A 188 -5.11 3.35 35.42
N LEU A 189 -5.03 3.58 34.12
CA LEU A 189 -5.11 2.57 33.08
C LEU A 189 -3.81 2.55 32.27
N ARG A 190 -3.31 1.35 31.96
CA ARG A 190 -2.20 1.15 31.04
C ARG A 190 -2.56 0.07 30.04
N VAL A 191 -2.51 0.42 28.77
CA VAL A 191 -2.73 -0.49 27.64
C VAL A 191 -1.40 -0.74 26.95
N GLN A 192 -1.02 -2.00 26.80
CA GLN A 192 0.11 -2.42 25.98
C GLN A 192 -0.42 -3.11 24.74
N LEU A 193 0.02 -2.68 23.56
CA LEU A 193 -0.33 -3.28 22.28
C LEU A 193 0.91 -3.81 21.58
N ARG A 194 0.75 -4.90 20.83
CA ARG A 194 1.79 -5.49 19.98
C ARG A 194 1.18 -5.99 18.69
N LEU A 195 1.86 -5.71 17.58
CA LEU A 195 1.61 -6.33 16.27
C LEU A 195 2.59 -7.50 16.14
N VAL A 196 2.07 -8.71 15.95
CA VAL A 196 2.90 -9.92 15.83
C VAL A 196 2.65 -10.65 14.51
N GLU A 197 3.74 -11.15 13.92
CA GLU A 197 3.73 -12.17 12.87
C GLU A 197 3.95 -13.54 13.55
N PRO A 198 2.89 -14.34 13.73
CA PRO A 198 2.90 -15.46 14.66
C PRO A 198 3.57 -16.72 14.09
N VAL A 199 3.76 -16.82 12.78
CA VAL A 199 4.45 -17.97 12.14
C VAL A 199 5.94 -17.97 12.48
N GLU A 200 6.59 -16.80 12.41
CA GLU A 200 8.00 -16.63 12.76
C GLU A 200 8.20 -16.15 14.21
N ALA A 201 7.11 -16.09 14.99
CA ALA A 201 7.08 -15.56 16.36
C ALA A 201 7.73 -14.16 16.49
N ARG A 202 7.58 -13.32 15.46
CA ARG A 202 8.27 -12.04 15.38
C ARG A 202 7.36 -10.89 15.80
N GLN A 203 7.83 -10.07 16.72
CA GLN A 203 7.19 -8.80 17.06
C GLN A 203 7.52 -7.75 16.00
N VAL A 204 6.50 -7.23 15.33
CA VAL A 204 6.63 -6.22 14.28
C VAL A 204 6.64 -4.81 14.86
N TRP A 205 5.83 -4.58 15.90
CA TRP A 205 5.72 -3.30 16.61
C TRP A 205 5.16 -3.54 18.01
N ALA A 206 5.47 -2.64 18.95
CA ALA A 206 4.83 -2.58 20.26
C ALA A 206 4.72 -1.13 20.76
N GLY A 207 3.66 -0.84 21.50
CA GLY A 207 3.38 0.47 22.07
C GLY A 207 2.75 0.37 23.45
N THR A 208 2.99 1.38 24.28
CA THR A 208 2.40 1.51 25.63
C THR A 208 1.66 2.83 25.74
N PHE A 209 0.42 2.76 26.24
CA PHE A 209 -0.48 3.90 26.34
C PHE A 209 -1.00 4.00 27.77
N ASP A 210 -0.68 5.10 28.43
CA ASP A 210 -1.15 5.42 29.77
C ASP A 210 -2.35 6.35 29.71
N GLY A 211 -3.33 6.13 30.57
CA GLY A 211 -4.53 6.96 30.69
C GLY A 211 -5.21 6.80 32.04
N THR A 212 -6.40 7.35 32.16
CA THR A 212 -7.24 7.24 33.37
C THR A 212 -8.64 6.76 33.02
N ARG A 213 -9.38 6.23 34.00
CA ARG A 213 -10.79 5.84 33.79
C ARG A 213 -11.66 7.04 33.39
N ALA A 214 -11.45 8.19 34.03
CA ALA A 214 -12.15 9.43 33.68
C ALA A 214 -11.82 9.92 32.26
N GLY A 215 -10.59 9.72 31.80
CA GLY A 215 -10.11 10.09 30.45
C GLY A 215 -10.12 8.94 29.46
N ILE A 216 -11.07 8.00 29.56
CA ILE A 216 -11.05 6.78 28.73
C ILE A 216 -11.21 7.08 27.24
N PHE A 217 -12.03 8.08 26.87
CA PHE A 217 -12.21 8.47 25.47
C PHE A 217 -10.93 9.04 24.86
N ASP A 218 -10.19 9.90 25.59
CA ASP A 218 -8.89 10.42 25.14
C ASP A 218 -7.85 9.30 24.96
N LEU A 219 -7.92 8.26 25.81
CA LEU A 219 -7.09 7.07 25.64
C LEU A 219 -7.50 6.28 24.39
N GLN A 220 -8.79 6.10 24.14
CA GLN A 220 -9.33 5.43 22.94
C GLN A 220 -8.96 6.16 21.65
N ASP A 221 -8.99 7.50 21.65
CA ASP A 221 -8.61 8.32 20.50
C ASP A 221 -7.12 8.19 20.19
N ARG A 222 -6.25 8.24 21.21
CA ARG A 222 -4.82 8.01 21.02
C ARG A 222 -4.50 6.60 20.56
N LEU A 223 -5.21 5.59 21.07
CA LEU A 223 -5.07 4.21 20.62
C LEU A 223 -5.46 4.08 19.15
N ALA A 224 -6.60 4.64 18.73
CA ALA A 224 -7.02 4.66 17.32
C ALA A 224 -5.98 5.34 16.41
N LEU A 225 -5.47 6.50 16.83
CA LEU A 225 -4.45 7.23 16.10
C LEU A 225 -3.15 6.43 15.95
N ALA A 226 -2.71 5.74 17.01
CA ALA A 226 -1.51 4.90 16.96
C ALA A 226 -1.70 3.68 16.05
N VAL A 227 -2.90 3.10 16.03
CA VAL A 227 -3.22 1.99 15.14
C VAL A 227 -3.16 2.40 13.66
N LEU A 228 -3.72 3.56 13.30
CA LEU A 228 -3.64 4.08 11.92
C LEU A 228 -2.25 4.63 11.57
N GLY A 229 -1.60 5.31 12.50
CA GLY A 229 -0.35 6.03 12.26
C GLY A 229 0.93 5.21 12.43
N GLU A 230 0.89 4.11 13.19
CA GLU A 230 2.07 3.28 13.47
C GLU A 230 1.89 1.83 13.02
N ILE A 231 0.79 1.16 13.38
CA ILE A 231 0.60 -0.27 13.08
C ILE A 231 0.50 -0.52 11.56
N GLU A 232 -0.36 0.23 10.85
CA GLU A 232 -0.52 0.06 9.39
C GLU A 232 0.82 0.27 8.63
N PRO A 233 1.59 1.35 8.84
CA PRO A 233 2.89 1.52 8.19
C PRO A 233 3.90 0.40 8.48
N HIS A 234 3.96 -0.09 9.72
CA HIS A 234 4.84 -1.20 10.10
C HIS A 234 4.43 -2.51 9.41
N LEU A 235 3.13 -2.77 9.29
CA LEU A 235 2.60 -3.90 8.55
C LEU A 235 2.94 -3.82 7.06
N VAL A 236 2.68 -2.66 6.43
CA VAL A 236 2.98 -2.42 5.01
C VAL A 236 4.46 -2.61 4.72
N ARG A 237 5.36 -2.05 5.55
CA ARG A 237 6.81 -2.26 5.41
C ARG A 237 7.19 -3.74 5.48
N ASN A 238 6.55 -4.50 6.35
CA ASN A 238 6.80 -5.92 6.46
C ASN A 238 6.35 -6.69 5.21
N GLU A 239 5.17 -6.35 4.69
CA GLU A 239 4.65 -6.95 3.46
C GLU A 239 5.46 -6.54 2.22
N ILE A 240 5.99 -5.32 2.14
CA ILE A 240 6.92 -4.92 1.07
C ILE A 240 8.17 -5.82 1.08
N ARG A 241 8.76 -6.04 2.27
CA ARG A 241 9.93 -6.92 2.42
C ARG A 241 9.62 -8.35 1.97
N ARG A 242 8.45 -8.87 2.36
CA ARG A 242 7.95 -10.19 1.94
C ARG A 242 7.72 -10.23 0.42
N SER A 243 7.03 -9.24 -0.15
CA SER A 243 6.70 -9.18 -1.57
C SER A 243 7.96 -9.19 -2.44
N ARG A 244 9.03 -8.49 -2.04
CA ARG A 244 10.31 -8.45 -2.77
C ARG A 244 10.97 -9.83 -2.93
N THR A 245 10.70 -10.78 -2.04
CA THR A 245 11.28 -12.15 -2.09
C THR A 245 10.37 -13.18 -2.78
N LEU A 246 9.14 -12.78 -3.15
CA LEU A 246 8.20 -13.64 -3.87
C LEU A 246 8.53 -13.68 -5.37
N HIS A 247 8.53 -14.88 -5.95
CA HIS A 247 8.70 -15.10 -7.38
C HIS A 247 7.62 -16.08 -7.86
N GLY A 248 6.83 -15.69 -8.87
CA GLY A 248 5.79 -16.52 -9.49
C GLY A 248 4.44 -16.60 -8.76
N THR A 249 4.36 -16.17 -7.50
CA THR A 249 3.16 -16.28 -6.63
C THR A 249 2.69 -14.94 -6.07
N ALA A 250 3.14 -13.83 -6.68
CA ALA A 250 2.77 -12.49 -6.25
C ALA A 250 1.28 -12.24 -6.51
N THR A 251 0.57 -11.88 -5.44
CA THR A 251 -0.83 -11.43 -5.51
C THR A 251 -0.92 -10.01 -6.07
N ALA A 252 -2.14 -9.57 -6.41
CA ALA A 252 -2.38 -8.19 -6.81
C ALA A 252 -1.87 -7.18 -5.77
N PHE A 253 -2.03 -7.48 -4.49
CA PHE A 253 -1.50 -6.70 -3.37
C PHE A 253 0.03 -6.70 -3.34
N ASP A 254 0.68 -7.85 -3.56
CA ASP A 254 2.15 -7.91 -3.63
C ASP A 254 2.70 -7.03 -4.76
N HIS A 255 2.05 -7.03 -5.93
CA HIS A 255 2.36 -6.15 -7.07
C HIS A 255 2.13 -4.67 -6.73
N TYR A 256 0.99 -4.33 -6.10
CA TYR A 256 0.73 -2.97 -5.61
C TYR A 256 1.81 -2.49 -4.63
N LEU A 257 2.27 -3.34 -3.72
CA LEU A 257 3.33 -3.00 -2.77
C LEU A 257 4.69 -2.77 -3.45
N ARG A 258 5.01 -3.54 -4.50
CA ARG A 258 6.22 -3.30 -5.30
C ARG A 258 6.15 -1.98 -6.04
N ALA A 259 5.01 -1.66 -6.64
CA ALA A 259 4.79 -0.35 -7.24
C ALA A 259 4.97 0.77 -6.21
N SER A 260 4.37 0.64 -5.02
CA SER A 260 4.54 1.61 -3.94
C SER A 260 5.96 1.78 -3.45
N ASP A 261 6.79 0.75 -3.57
CA ASP A 261 8.19 0.79 -3.20
C ASP A 261 9.06 1.45 -4.29
N LEU A 262 8.81 1.11 -5.55
CA LEU A 262 9.49 1.68 -6.72
C LEU A 262 9.26 3.19 -6.82
N VAL A 263 8.02 3.65 -6.59
CA VAL A 263 7.66 5.07 -6.67
C VAL A 263 8.45 5.93 -5.68
N ARG A 264 8.98 5.36 -4.60
CA ARG A 264 9.81 6.10 -3.62
C ARG A 264 11.12 6.60 -4.18
N ARG A 265 11.66 5.95 -5.22
CA ARG A 265 12.98 6.27 -5.79
C ARG A 265 12.93 7.44 -6.78
N MET A 266 11.74 7.73 -7.31
CA MET A 266 11.49 8.87 -8.22
C MET A 266 12.38 8.91 -9.47
N ASP A 267 12.92 7.76 -9.89
CA ASP A 267 13.63 7.59 -11.17
C ASP A 267 12.63 7.25 -12.28
N ALA A 268 12.90 7.70 -13.51
CA ALA A 268 11.99 7.47 -14.64
C ALA A 268 11.76 5.98 -14.92
N ALA A 269 12.82 5.15 -14.86
CA ALA A 269 12.70 3.71 -15.08
C ALA A 269 11.95 3.03 -13.94
N ASP A 270 12.13 3.49 -12.70
CA ASP A 270 11.39 2.96 -11.55
C ASP A 270 9.89 3.35 -11.60
N LEU A 271 9.54 4.54 -12.09
CA LEU A 271 8.14 4.95 -12.28
C LEU A 271 7.45 4.13 -13.39
N ASP A 272 8.16 3.84 -14.49
CA ASP A 272 7.67 2.94 -15.55
C ASP A 272 7.50 1.51 -15.01
N ALA A 273 8.47 1.00 -14.26
CA ALA A 273 8.39 -0.31 -13.61
C ALA A 273 7.22 -0.38 -12.61
N ALA A 274 6.98 0.69 -11.85
CA ALA A 274 5.85 0.75 -10.92
C ALA A 274 4.52 0.65 -11.65
N ARG A 275 4.36 1.34 -12.79
CA ARG A 275 3.14 1.24 -13.62
C ARG A 275 2.95 -0.18 -14.18
N ALA A 276 4.02 -0.84 -14.60
CA ALA A 276 3.95 -2.22 -15.05
C ALA A 276 3.52 -3.20 -13.94
N GLU A 277 4.00 -3.01 -12.71
CA GLU A 277 3.53 -3.77 -11.54
C GLU A 277 2.04 -3.51 -11.26
N LEU A 278 1.55 -2.27 -11.39
CA LEU A 278 0.13 -1.94 -11.24
C LEU A 278 -0.74 -2.57 -12.34
N ASP A 279 -0.24 -2.66 -13.57
CA ASP A 279 -0.94 -3.37 -14.66
C ASP A 279 -1.08 -4.87 -14.37
N LEU A 280 -0.05 -5.49 -13.77
CA LEU A 280 -0.15 -6.87 -13.29
C LEU A 280 -1.17 -6.99 -12.15
N ALA A 281 -1.21 -6.05 -11.22
CA ALA A 281 -2.19 -6.03 -10.13
C ALA A 281 -3.63 -5.93 -10.64
N ILE A 282 -3.89 -5.00 -11.57
CA ILE A 282 -5.20 -4.79 -12.20
C ILE A 282 -5.61 -6.01 -13.04
N GLY A 283 -4.66 -6.61 -13.75
CA GLY A 283 -4.91 -7.83 -14.53
C GLY A 283 -5.31 -9.04 -13.68
N GLN A 284 -4.82 -9.12 -12.43
CA GLN A 284 -5.20 -10.18 -11.48
C GLN A 284 -6.50 -9.87 -10.72
N TYR A 285 -6.69 -8.61 -10.33
CA TYR A 285 -7.86 -8.13 -9.60
C TYR A 285 -8.41 -6.85 -10.26
N ALA A 286 -9.38 -7.02 -11.16
CA ALA A 286 -9.94 -5.93 -11.97
C ALA A 286 -10.70 -4.86 -11.18
N ASP A 287 -11.08 -5.16 -9.93
CA ASP A 287 -11.74 -4.22 -9.03
C ASP A 287 -10.75 -3.58 -8.03
N TYR A 288 -9.44 -3.64 -8.31
CA TYR A 288 -8.42 -3.05 -7.44
C TYR A 288 -8.39 -1.51 -7.54
N ALA A 289 -9.31 -0.85 -6.85
CA ALA A 289 -9.47 0.60 -6.84
C ALA A 289 -8.16 1.39 -6.60
N ALA A 290 -7.42 1.05 -5.55
CA ALA A 290 -6.17 1.71 -5.20
C ALA A 290 -5.07 1.56 -6.27
N ALA A 291 -5.07 0.46 -7.03
CA ALA A 291 -4.09 0.26 -8.10
C ALA A 291 -4.34 1.20 -9.30
N TYR A 292 -5.61 1.36 -9.70
CA TYR A 292 -6.00 2.36 -10.71
C TYR A 292 -5.64 3.78 -10.27
N ALA A 293 -6.00 4.13 -9.03
CA ALA A 293 -5.73 5.44 -8.46
C ALA A 293 -4.22 5.73 -8.38
N MET A 294 -3.41 4.75 -7.95
CA MET A 294 -1.96 4.88 -7.89
C MET A 294 -1.35 5.05 -9.29
N LYS A 295 -1.84 4.31 -10.29
CA LYS A 295 -1.34 4.40 -11.67
C LYS A 295 -1.54 5.81 -12.24
N ALA A 296 -2.74 6.36 -12.07
CA ALA A 296 -3.08 7.72 -12.46
C ALA A 296 -2.25 8.76 -11.69
N TRP A 297 -2.08 8.57 -10.38
CA TRP A 297 -1.25 9.46 -9.55
C TRP A 297 0.22 9.44 -9.98
N ILE A 298 0.83 8.29 -10.25
CA ILE A 298 2.21 8.20 -10.75
C ILE A 298 2.39 9.04 -12.02
N ALA A 299 1.41 9.00 -12.91
CA ALA A 299 1.45 9.75 -14.15
C ALA A 299 1.52 11.27 -13.92
N THR A 300 0.90 11.78 -12.85
CA THR A 300 1.03 13.19 -12.42
C THR A 300 2.44 13.56 -11.95
N LEU A 301 3.22 12.58 -11.49
CA LEU A 301 4.63 12.77 -11.12
C LEU A 301 5.54 12.74 -12.35
N MET A 302 5.15 12.01 -13.39
CA MET A 302 5.92 11.85 -14.62
C MET A 302 5.83 13.08 -15.55
N ILE A 303 4.66 13.67 -15.71
CA ILE A 303 4.43 14.81 -16.63
C ILE A 303 5.33 16.00 -16.31
N PRO A 304 5.42 16.50 -15.06
CA PRO A 304 6.32 17.60 -14.74
C PRO A 304 7.78 17.28 -15.03
N ASN A 305 8.18 16.00 -15.03
CA ASN A 305 9.55 15.58 -15.33
C ASN A 305 9.82 15.37 -16.84
N GLY A 306 8.86 15.69 -17.71
CA GLY A 306 9.03 15.69 -19.17
C GLY A 306 8.74 14.35 -19.86
N LEU A 307 8.15 13.39 -19.13
CA LEU A 307 7.75 12.09 -19.68
C LEU A 307 6.38 12.20 -20.39
N LYS A 308 6.26 11.55 -21.56
CA LYS A 308 5.02 11.56 -22.35
C LYS A 308 4.02 10.57 -21.76
N ILE A 309 2.87 11.11 -21.36
CA ILE A 309 1.74 10.37 -20.78
C ILE A 309 0.48 10.78 -21.54
N ASP A 310 -0.39 9.82 -21.84
CA ASP A 310 -1.72 10.12 -22.35
C ASP A 310 -2.64 10.53 -21.19
N ALA A 311 -2.96 11.83 -21.10
CA ALA A 311 -3.78 12.35 -20.01
C ALA A 311 -5.21 11.78 -19.98
N ALA A 312 -5.75 11.35 -21.13
CA ALA A 312 -7.11 10.82 -21.19
C ALA A 312 -7.19 9.43 -20.54
N ASP A 313 -6.22 8.56 -20.83
CA ASP A 313 -6.14 7.23 -20.24
C ASP A 313 -5.93 7.29 -18.71
N GLU A 314 -5.10 8.22 -18.24
CA GLU A 314 -4.85 8.38 -16.81
C GLU A 314 -6.04 8.99 -16.07
N LEU A 315 -6.78 9.90 -16.70
CA LEU A 315 -8.03 10.41 -16.15
C LEU A 315 -9.06 9.28 -16.03
N ALA A 316 -9.22 8.46 -17.07
CA ALA A 316 -10.13 7.31 -17.01
C ALA A 316 -9.71 6.30 -15.91
N ALA A 317 -8.41 6.10 -15.70
CA ALA A 317 -7.92 5.29 -14.58
C ALA A 317 -8.25 5.93 -13.22
N ALA A 318 -8.08 7.25 -13.06
CA ALA A 318 -8.47 7.97 -11.84
C ALA A 318 -9.97 7.81 -11.54
N GLU A 319 -10.82 8.03 -12.54
CA GLU A 319 -12.28 7.88 -12.44
C GLU A 319 -12.67 6.44 -12.08
N ARG A 320 -12.03 5.44 -12.70
CA ARG A 320 -12.26 4.03 -12.39
C ARG A 320 -11.88 3.69 -10.95
N GLY A 321 -10.72 4.18 -10.49
CA GLY A 321 -10.27 4.03 -9.12
C GLY A 321 -11.24 4.63 -8.11
N LEU A 322 -11.72 5.86 -8.37
CA LEU A 322 -12.71 6.55 -7.54
C LEU A 322 -14.06 5.83 -7.51
N ALA A 323 -14.53 5.33 -8.66
CA ALA A 323 -15.80 4.60 -8.76
C ALA A 323 -15.80 3.28 -7.99
N LEU A 324 -14.68 2.55 -8.02
CA LEU A 324 -14.52 1.28 -7.30
C LEU A 324 -14.20 1.48 -5.80
N GLY A 325 -13.54 2.59 -5.46
CA GLY A 325 -12.90 2.83 -4.16
C GLY A 325 -13.64 3.78 -3.24
N ALA A 326 -14.98 3.77 -3.21
CA ALA A 326 -15.77 4.74 -2.43
C ALA A 326 -15.48 4.73 -0.92
N LEU A 327 -14.92 3.64 -0.38
CA LEU A 327 -14.53 3.49 1.03
C LEU A 327 -13.04 3.14 1.19
N ASP A 328 -12.23 3.34 0.15
CA ASP A 328 -10.79 3.06 0.16
C ASP A 328 -10.04 4.40 0.21
N CYS A 329 -9.40 4.68 1.35
CA CYS A 329 -8.69 5.95 1.58
C CYS A 329 -7.61 6.19 0.53
N ASP A 330 -6.88 5.16 0.12
CA ASP A 330 -5.81 5.27 -0.86
C ASP A 330 -6.36 5.57 -2.26
N ALA A 331 -7.45 4.89 -2.64
CA ALA A 331 -8.12 5.13 -3.90
C ALA A 331 -8.67 6.56 -3.99
N LEU A 332 -9.37 7.02 -2.95
CA LEU A 332 -9.91 8.39 -2.86
C LEU A 332 -8.81 9.46 -2.87
N SER A 333 -7.73 9.23 -2.12
CA SER A 333 -6.61 10.17 -2.01
C SER A 333 -5.85 10.32 -3.34
N MET A 334 -5.35 9.21 -3.89
CA MET A 334 -4.54 9.23 -5.11
C MET A 334 -5.40 9.53 -6.34
N GLY A 335 -6.59 8.93 -6.41
CA GLY A 335 -7.55 9.11 -7.50
C GLY A 335 -8.10 10.53 -7.52
N GLY A 336 -8.46 11.08 -6.34
CA GLY A 336 -8.94 12.45 -6.22
C GLY A 336 -7.89 13.48 -6.63
N TYR A 337 -6.65 13.27 -6.19
CA TYR A 337 -5.54 14.10 -6.63
C TYR A 337 -5.32 14.04 -8.15
N ALA A 338 -5.26 12.82 -8.72
CA ALA A 338 -5.06 12.65 -10.14
C ALA A 338 -6.21 13.26 -10.95
N TYR A 339 -7.45 13.04 -10.52
CA TYR A 339 -8.65 13.62 -11.11
C TYR A 339 -8.56 15.15 -11.16
N GLY A 340 -8.31 15.82 -10.03
CA GLY A 340 -8.17 17.28 -10.01
C GLY A 340 -6.98 17.78 -10.83
N PHE A 341 -5.88 17.03 -10.87
CA PHE A 341 -4.72 17.35 -11.69
C PHE A 341 -5.00 17.28 -13.20
N PHE A 342 -5.72 16.25 -13.67
CA PHE A 342 -5.99 16.05 -15.10
C PHE A 342 -7.15 16.90 -15.61
N THR A 343 -8.19 17.08 -14.81
CA THR A 343 -9.34 17.95 -15.14
C THR A 343 -9.03 19.45 -15.00
N ARG A 344 -7.91 19.79 -14.33
CA ARG A 344 -7.57 21.16 -13.88
C ARG A 344 -8.62 21.76 -12.94
N ASP A 345 -9.32 20.90 -12.20
CA ASP A 345 -10.28 21.26 -11.17
C ASP A 345 -9.75 20.80 -9.80
N PRO A 346 -8.92 21.62 -9.13
CA PRO A 346 -8.36 21.24 -7.84
C PRO A 346 -9.44 21.11 -6.75
N GLU A 347 -10.58 21.81 -6.87
CA GLU A 347 -11.67 21.75 -5.90
C GLU A 347 -12.39 20.40 -5.98
N ALA A 348 -12.74 19.95 -7.19
CA ALA A 348 -13.36 18.63 -7.37
C ALA A 348 -12.44 17.49 -6.92
N GLY A 349 -11.13 17.60 -7.19
CA GLY A 349 -10.16 16.66 -6.65
C GLY A 349 -10.10 16.68 -5.11
N LEU A 350 -10.20 17.86 -4.50
CA LEU A 350 -10.11 18.05 -3.06
C LEU A 350 -11.31 17.44 -2.32
N ASP A 351 -12.50 17.42 -2.92
CA ASP A 351 -13.67 16.79 -2.32
C ASP A 351 -13.49 15.28 -2.12
N HIS A 352 -12.87 14.59 -3.09
CA HIS A 352 -12.49 13.18 -2.92
C HIS A 352 -11.43 13.00 -1.83
N VAL A 353 -10.43 13.87 -1.77
CA VAL A 353 -9.37 13.79 -0.74
C VAL A 353 -9.92 14.12 0.67
N ARG A 354 -10.89 15.03 0.79
CA ARG A 354 -11.61 15.29 2.05
C ARG A 354 -12.37 14.05 2.51
N HIS A 355 -13.00 13.32 1.60
CA HIS A 355 -13.62 12.05 1.93
C HIS A 355 -12.58 11.02 2.40
N ALA A 356 -11.42 10.93 1.74
CA ALA A 356 -10.31 10.08 2.19
C ALA A 356 -9.88 10.42 3.63
N LEU A 357 -9.73 11.71 3.96
CA LEU A 357 -9.37 12.19 5.29
C LEU A 357 -10.48 11.96 6.33
N ALA A 358 -11.74 11.92 5.93
CA ALA A 358 -12.84 11.54 6.81
C ALA A 358 -12.80 10.04 7.17
N LEU A 359 -12.33 9.18 6.26
CA LEU A 359 -12.12 7.75 6.51
C LEU A 359 -10.86 7.49 7.34
N ASN A 360 -9.74 8.14 7.00
CA ASN A 360 -8.48 8.01 7.71
C ASN A 360 -7.82 9.39 7.93
N PRO A 361 -8.11 10.03 9.08
CA PRO A 361 -7.52 11.32 9.46
C PRO A 361 -6.00 11.28 9.72
N SER A 362 -5.41 10.09 9.78
CA SER A 362 -3.98 9.86 9.97
C SER A 362 -3.25 9.53 8.67
N SER A 363 -3.92 9.60 7.52
CA SER A 363 -3.29 9.37 6.21
C SER A 363 -2.36 10.53 5.84
N ALA A 364 -1.06 10.33 6.04
CA ALA A 364 -0.03 11.29 5.62
C ALA A 364 -0.11 11.60 4.11
N ARG A 365 -0.43 10.57 3.31
CA ARG A 365 -0.63 10.68 1.87
C ARG A 365 -1.81 11.60 1.53
N ALA A 366 -2.96 11.41 2.17
CA ALA A 366 -4.13 12.25 1.94
C ALA A 366 -3.90 13.71 2.35
N HIS A 367 -3.16 13.93 3.43
CA HIS A 367 -2.72 15.28 3.78
C HIS A 367 -1.78 15.88 2.72
N ASP A 368 -0.79 15.13 2.21
CA ASP A 368 0.09 15.61 1.13
C ASP A 368 -0.71 15.97 -0.15
N HIS A 369 -1.61 15.09 -0.59
CA HIS A 369 -2.49 15.34 -1.73
C HIS A 369 -3.40 16.55 -1.54
N ALA A 370 -4.00 16.72 -0.35
CA ALA A 370 -4.80 17.89 -0.02
C ALA A 370 -3.97 19.18 -0.09
N GLY A 371 -2.75 19.17 0.47
CA GLY A 371 -1.85 20.31 0.44
C GLY A 371 -1.52 20.75 -0.99
N TRP A 372 -1.25 19.82 -1.90
CA TRP A 372 -0.99 20.16 -3.29
C TRP A 372 -2.21 20.68 -4.05
N LEU A 373 -3.39 20.11 -3.83
CA LEU A 373 -4.62 20.62 -4.46
C LEU A 373 -4.99 22.02 -3.96
N LEU A 374 -4.85 22.26 -2.65
CA LEU A 374 -5.02 23.59 -2.04
C LEU A 374 -4.03 24.60 -2.61
N LEU A 375 -2.76 24.21 -2.81
CA LEU A 375 -1.78 25.06 -3.50
C LEU A 375 -2.20 25.38 -4.93
N TYR A 376 -2.71 24.41 -5.69
CA TYR A 376 -3.19 24.66 -7.05
C TYR A 376 -4.40 25.61 -7.07
N ALA A 377 -5.24 25.57 -6.05
CA ALA A 377 -6.36 26.48 -5.83
C ALA A 377 -5.94 27.87 -5.28
N GLY A 378 -4.64 28.11 -5.00
CA GLY A 378 -4.15 29.37 -4.42
C GLY A 378 -4.34 29.51 -2.91
N LEU A 379 -4.72 28.45 -2.21
CA LEU A 379 -4.96 28.41 -0.76
C LEU A 379 -3.70 27.98 0.01
N GLY A 380 -2.60 28.72 -0.18
CA GLY A 380 -1.28 28.36 0.35
C GLY A 380 -1.20 28.21 1.88
N ALA A 381 -1.93 29.03 2.63
CA ALA A 381 -1.94 28.97 4.09
C ALA A 381 -2.59 27.67 4.61
N GLU A 382 -3.70 27.24 4.01
CA GLU A 382 -4.36 25.97 4.34
C GLU A 382 -3.51 24.78 3.89
N ALA A 383 -2.87 24.88 2.72
CA ALA A 383 -1.95 23.86 2.24
C ALA A 383 -0.81 23.57 3.23
N LEU A 384 -0.24 24.60 3.87
CA LEU A 384 0.80 24.45 4.88
C LEU A 384 0.35 23.63 6.10
N VAL A 385 -0.92 23.78 6.53
CA VAL A 385 -1.49 22.98 7.63
C VAL A 385 -1.43 21.50 7.28
N HIS A 386 -1.85 21.15 6.06
CA HIS A 386 -1.84 19.77 5.59
C HIS A 386 -0.42 19.22 5.40
N PHE A 387 0.52 19.96 4.81
CA PHE A 387 1.91 19.49 4.68
C PHE A 387 2.60 19.29 6.04
N ASN A 388 2.34 20.18 7.02
CA ASN A 388 2.87 20.02 8.36
C ASN A 388 2.29 18.77 9.04
N ARG A 389 0.99 18.52 8.87
CA ARG A 389 0.35 17.33 9.41
C ARG A 389 0.89 16.06 8.77
N ALA A 390 1.08 16.04 7.46
CA ALA A 390 1.67 14.91 6.72
C ALA A 390 3.08 14.57 7.22
N LEU A 391 3.95 15.57 7.39
CA LEU A 391 5.31 15.39 7.93
C LEU A 391 5.31 14.92 9.38
N ALA A 392 4.36 15.37 10.20
CA ALA A 392 4.24 14.92 11.59
C ALA A 392 3.77 13.45 11.70
N LEU A 393 2.93 13.01 10.76
CA LEU A 393 2.42 11.64 10.71
C LEU A 393 3.46 10.63 10.18
N CYS A 394 4.39 11.07 9.32
CA CYS A 394 5.47 10.23 8.82
C CYS A 394 6.83 10.96 8.90
N PRO A 395 7.43 11.08 10.09
CA PRO A 395 8.67 11.85 10.27
C PRO A 395 9.90 11.21 9.61
N LEU A 396 9.81 9.93 9.24
CA LEU A 396 10.84 9.19 8.52
C LEU A 396 10.42 8.87 7.08
N ASP A 397 9.50 9.65 6.51
CA ASP A 397 9.00 9.38 5.17
C ASP A 397 10.03 9.68 4.09
N GLU A 398 10.28 8.68 3.25
CA GLU A 398 11.09 8.81 2.03
C GLU A 398 10.39 9.73 1.01
N PHE A 399 9.09 9.99 1.17
CA PHE A 399 8.32 10.97 0.39
C PHE A 399 8.31 12.40 0.96
N SER A 400 9.01 12.66 2.06
CA SER A 400 9.06 13.99 2.71
C SER A 400 9.54 15.12 1.77
N PHE A 401 10.33 14.82 0.74
CA PHE A 401 10.78 15.79 -0.26
C PHE A 401 9.59 16.47 -0.97
N ARG A 402 8.50 15.74 -1.23
CA ARG A 402 7.30 16.26 -1.91
C ARG A 402 6.57 17.25 -1.04
N MET A 403 6.38 16.92 0.25
CA MET A 403 5.76 17.81 1.25
C MET A 403 6.63 19.05 1.49
N LEU A 404 7.96 18.90 1.59
CA LEU A 404 8.90 20.01 1.69
C LEU A 404 8.86 20.92 0.47
N THR A 405 8.71 20.35 -0.72
CA THR A 405 8.54 21.13 -1.96
C THR A 405 7.24 21.92 -1.94
N GLY A 406 6.14 21.31 -1.51
CA GLY A 406 4.86 22.00 -1.33
C GLY A 406 4.97 23.18 -0.35
N ARG A 407 5.64 22.98 0.80
CA ARG A 407 5.92 24.07 1.75
C ARG A 407 6.76 25.18 1.12
N ALA A 408 7.75 24.83 0.30
CA ALA A 408 8.56 25.82 -0.40
C ALA A 408 7.72 26.67 -1.36
N PHE A 409 6.79 26.06 -2.10
CA PHE A 409 5.86 26.80 -2.97
C PHE A 409 4.93 27.71 -2.15
N ALA A 410 4.35 27.21 -1.07
CA ALA A 410 3.50 28.02 -0.19
C ALA A 410 4.25 29.25 0.35
N CYS A 411 5.51 29.07 0.77
CA CYS A 411 6.36 30.18 1.23
C CYS A 411 6.74 31.13 0.08
N LEU A 412 7.03 30.62 -1.12
CA LEU A 412 7.30 31.45 -2.30
C LEU A 412 6.12 32.37 -2.59
N TYR A 413 4.89 31.84 -2.59
CA TYR A 413 3.67 32.60 -2.87
C TYR A 413 3.26 33.55 -1.75
N ALA A 414 3.71 33.29 -0.53
CA ALA A 414 3.63 34.24 0.58
C ALA A 414 4.79 35.26 0.59
N GLU A 415 5.66 35.26 -0.42
CA GLU A 415 6.85 36.10 -0.53
C GLU A 415 7.88 35.92 0.61
N ASP A 416 7.78 34.81 1.37
CA ASP A 416 8.80 34.39 2.33
C ASP A 416 9.89 33.58 1.63
N PHE A 417 10.71 34.28 0.85
CA PHE A 417 11.78 33.68 0.05
C PHE A 417 12.81 32.93 0.89
N SER A 418 13.07 33.39 2.12
CA SER A 418 14.01 32.74 3.03
C SER A 418 13.53 31.34 3.42
N ALA A 419 12.27 31.22 3.86
CA ALA A 419 11.68 29.93 4.17
C ALA A 419 11.55 29.03 2.93
N ALA A 420 11.17 29.62 1.77
CA ALA A 420 11.08 28.90 0.51
C ALA A 420 12.42 28.24 0.12
N ILE A 421 13.53 28.99 0.17
CA ILE A 421 14.89 28.48 -0.11
C ILE A 421 15.26 27.37 0.87
N SER A 422 14.97 27.56 2.17
CA SER A 422 15.28 26.57 3.21
C SER A 422 14.58 25.23 2.96
N TYR A 423 13.26 25.24 2.70
CA TYR A 423 12.51 24.01 2.43
C TYR A 423 12.91 23.39 1.09
N ALA A 424 13.11 24.18 0.03
CA ALA A 424 13.49 23.66 -1.28
C ALA A 424 14.88 22.99 -1.25
N ARG A 425 15.84 23.53 -0.49
CA ARG A 425 17.15 22.88 -0.29
C ARG A 425 17.03 21.55 0.44
N ARG A 426 16.20 21.46 1.47
CA ARG A 426 15.95 20.21 2.19
C ARG A 426 15.29 19.17 1.28
N ALA A 427 14.33 19.59 0.44
CA ALA A 427 13.70 18.74 -0.55
C ALA A 427 14.72 18.22 -1.58
N ARG A 428 15.60 19.10 -2.09
CA ARG A 428 16.67 18.75 -3.04
C ARG A 428 17.65 17.73 -2.47
N VAL A 429 18.02 17.84 -1.18
CA VAL A 429 18.87 16.85 -0.51
C VAL A 429 18.16 15.50 -0.36
N ALA A 430 16.87 15.53 -0.03
CA ALA A 430 16.07 14.31 0.15
C ALA A 430 15.80 13.57 -1.19
N ALA A 431 15.66 14.29 -2.31
CA ALA A 431 15.45 13.71 -3.64
C ALA A 431 16.15 14.52 -4.75
N PRO A 432 17.43 14.24 -5.05
CA PRO A 432 18.21 15.00 -6.03
C PRO A 432 17.65 14.98 -7.46
N GLY A 433 16.97 13.90 -7.86
CA GLY A 433 16.34 13.78 -9.19
C GLY A 433 15.01 14.51 -9.35
N TYR A 434 14.45 15.06 -8.26
CA TYR A 434 13.11 15.65 -8.29
C TYR A 434 13.13 17.12 -8.77
N THR A 435 12.96 17.31 -10.09
CA THR A 435 13.14 18.63 -10.74
C THR A 435 12.15 19.71 -10.30
N VAL A 436 11.00 19.33 -9.74
CA VAL A 436 9.96 20.27 -9.29
C VAL A 436 10.49 21.16 -8.16
N CYS A 437 11.31 20.62 -7.25
CA CYS A 437 11.90 21.42 -6.17
C CYS A 437 12.94 22.45 -6.66
N LEU A 438 13.60 22.17 -7.78
CA LEU A 438 14.56 23.09 -8.38
C LEU A 438 13.87 24.35 -8.90
N ARG A 439 12.65 24.23 -9.45
CA ARG A 439 11.89 25.38 -9.98
C ARG A 439 11.56 26.41 -8.91
N VAL A 440 11.04 25.94 -7.77
CA VAL A 440 10.74 26.82 -6.62
C VAL A 440 12.02 27.39 -6.01
N LEU A 441 13.11 26.61 -5.96
CA LEU A 441 14.40 27.11 -5.47
C LEU A 441 14.95 28.23 -6.37
N ILE A 442 14.91 28.05 -7.68
CA ILE A 442 15.37 29.06 -8.66
C ILE A 442 14.58 30.35 -8.48
N ALA A 443 13.25 30.28 -8.51
CA ALA A 443 12.41 31.47 -8.37
C ALA A 443 12.64 32.19 -7.03
N ALA A 444 12.71 31.44 -5.92
CA ALA A 444 12.98 32.03 -4.61
C ALA A 444 14.37 32.67 -4.52
N LEU A 445 15.40 32.07 -5.14
CA LEU A 445 16.75 32.63 -5.18
C LEU A 445 16.80 33.95 -5.94
N VAL A 446 16.17 34.02 -7.13
CA VAL A 446 16.08 35.26 -7.93
C VAL A 446 15.38 36.36 -7.15
N HIS A 447 14.20 36.11 -6.59
CA HIS A 447 13.46 37.14 -5.83
C HIS A 447 14.15 37.56 -4.53
N SER A 448 15.10 36.74 -4.03
CA SER A 448 15.98 37.09 -2.91
C SER A 448 17.28 37.80 -3.31
N GLY A 449 17.51 38.08 -4.61
CA GLY A 449 18.71 38.73 -5.13
C GLY A 449 19.96 37.82 -5.19
N ARG A 450 19.78 36.50 -5.23
CA ARG A 450 20.86 35.49 -5.22
C ARG A 450 21.07 34.87 -6.61
N ASP A 451 21.24 35.74 -7.61
CA ASP A 451 21.21 35.37 -9.03
C ASP A 451 22.26 34.33 -9.43
N ALA A 452 23.49 34.44 -8.89
CA ALA A 452 24.56 33.48 -9.18
C ALA A 452 24.21 32.05 -8.71
N GLU A 453 23.53 31.92 -7.58
CA GLU A 453 23.05 30.62 -7.09
C GLU A 453 21.85 30.14 -7.90
N ALA A 454 20.94 31.05 -8.30
CA ALA A 454 19.82 30.71 -9.16
C ALA A 454 20.29 30.14 -10.51
N ALA A 455 21.30 30.77 -11.13
CA ALA A 455 21.89 30.31 -12.39
C ALA A 455 22.52 28.91 -12.27
N ALA A 456 23.19 28.63 -11.15
CA ALA A 456 23.76 27.30 -10.89
C ALA A 456 22.68 26.22 -10.77
N VAL A 457 21.56 26.51 -10.09
CA VAL A 457 20.42 25.59 -9.97
C VAL A 457 19.66 25.46 -11.30
N ALA A 458 19.57 26.52 -12.09
CA ALA A 458 18.98 26.49 -13.44
C ALA A 458 19.79 25.58 -14.39
N ALA A 459 21.13 25.65 -14.33
CA ALA A 459 21.99 24.76 -15.11
C ALA A 459 21.82 23.29 -14.71
N GLU A 460 21.66 23.00 -13.41
CA GLU A 460 21.33 21.66 -12.91
C GLU A 460 19.96 21.16 -13.42
N LEU A 461 18.93 22.01 -13.37
CA LEU A 461 17.61 21.68 -13.92
C LEU A 461 17.70 21.30 -15.41
N LEU A 462 18.46 22.06 -16.21
CA LEU A 462 18.67 21.78 -17.63
C LEU A 462 19.54 20.54 -17.88
N ALA A 463 20.47 20.21 -16.97
CA ALA A 463 21.25 18.98 -17.06
C ALA A 463 20.36 17.74 -16.86
N ILE A 464 19.37 17.82 -15.96
CA ILE A 464 18.40 16.73 -15.71
C ILE A 464 17.30 16.70 -16.78
N ASN A 465 16.81 17.86 -17.20
CA ASN A 465 15.76 18.00 -18.21
C ASN A 465 16.17 19.01 -19.30
N PRO A 466 16.94 18.56 -20.31
CA PRO A 466 17.42 19.44 -21.39
C PRO A 466 16.31 20.07 -22.25
N GLY A 467 15.10 19.50 -22.22
CA GLY A 467 13.94 20.00 -22.96
C GLY A 467 13.04 20.94 -22.14
N PHE A 468 13.47 21.38 -20.96
CA PHE A 468 12.71 22.32 -20.14
C PHE A 468 12.68 23.71 -20.77
N THR A 469 11.48 24.29 -20.93
CA THR A 469 11.29 25.70 -21.28
C THR A 469 10.21 26.31 -20.41
N VAL A 470 10.33 27.61 -20.11
CA VAL A 470 9.35 28.34 -19.30
C VAL A 470 8.00 28.43 -20.00
N ASP A 471 8.00 28.62 -21.32
CA ASP A 471 6.76 28.70 -22.10
C ASP A 471 5.98 27.38 -22.07
N ARG A 472 6.65 26.25 -22.28
CA ARG A 472 6.01 24.93 -22.17
C ARG A 472 5.49 24.69 -20.75
N TYR A 473 6.32 24.99 -19.75
CA TYR A 473 5.93 24.82 -18.35
C TYR A 473 4.74 25.73 -17.96
N SER A 474 4.63 26.93 -18.52
CA SER A 474 3.50 27.84 -18.28
C SER A 474 2.17 27.21 -18.74
N GLY A 475 2.18 26.44 -19.84
CA GLY A 475 1.01 25.70 -20.31
C GLY A 475 0.69 24.47 -19.46
N GLU A 476 1.71 23.85 -18.86
CA GLU A 476 1.60 22.61 -18.08
C GLU A 476 1.31 22.84 -16.58
N THR A 477 1.69 23.97 -16.03
CA THR A 477 1.59 24.19 -14.57
C THR A 477 0.13 24.26 -14.09
N ARG A 478 -0.12 23.69 -12.90
CA ARG A 478 -1.46 23.57 -12.30
C ARG A 478 -1.83 24.69 -11.33
N PHE A 479 -0.90 25.58 -11.01
CA PHE A 479 -1.22 26.76 -10.20
C PHE A 479 -2.22 27.64 -10.96
N ALA A 480 -3.39 27.89 -10.35
CA ALA A 480 -4.46 28.69 -10.94
C ALA A 480 -4.36 30.19 -10.60
N GLY A 481 -3.77 30.52 -9.44
CA GLY A 481 -3.58 31.90 -9.00
C GLY A 481 -2.69 32.72 -9.94
N ALA A 482 -3.21 33.82 -10.49
CA ALA A 482 -2.46 34.65 -11.44
C ALA A 482 -1.18 35.24 -10.84
N GLY A 483 -1.22 35.68 -9.58
CA GLY A 483 -0.05 36.18 -8.85
C GLY A 483 1.00 35.08 -8.60
N ASP A 484 0.55 33.93 -8.09
CA ASP A 484 1.40 32.76 -7.81
C ASP A 484 2.10 32.23 -9.07
N ARG A 485 1.38 32.22 -10.20
CA ARG A 485 1.97 31.85 -11.49
C ARG A 485 3.04 32.87 -11.90
N GLU A 486 2.76 34.16 -11.78
CA GLU A 486 3.68 35.19 -12.24
C GLU A 486 4.96 35.24 -11.39
N ILE A 487 4.87 35.12 -10.06
CA ILE A 487 6.06 35.10 -9.20
C ILE A 487 6.97 33.91 -9.51
N LEU A 488 6.39 32.73 -9.79
CA LEU A 488 7.16 31.56 -10.21
C LEU A 488 7.77 31.75 -11.60
N LEU A 489 6.97 32.08 -12.61
CA LEU A 489 7.42 32.13 -14.00
C LEU A 489 8.40 33.28 -14.24
N SER A 490 8.19 34.46 -13.65
CA SER A 490 9.14 35.58 -13.73
C SER A 490 10.50 35.21 -13.15
N GLY A 491 10.55 34.55 -12.00
CA GLY A 491 11.79 34.07 -11.40
C GLY A 491 12.53 33.07 -12.29
N LEU A 492 11.82 32.14 -12.94
CA LEU A 492 12.43 31.21 -13.89
C LEU A 492 13.00 31.92 -15.13
N ARG A 493 12.29 32.89 -15.70
CA ARG A 493 12.77 33.67 -16.86
C ARG A 493 14.01 34.50 -16.51
N GLN A 494 13.98 35.17 -15.36
CA GLN A 494 15.11 35.99 -14.89
C GLN A 494 16.36 35.16 -14.60
N ALA A 495 16.22 33.90 -14.20
CA ALA A 495 17.33 32.96 -14.05
C ALA A 495 17.93 32.48 -15.39
N GLY A 496 17.39 32.91 -16.54
CA GLY A 496 17.91 32.58 -17.86
C GLY A 496 17.47 31.22 -18.39
N LEU A 497 16.38 30.64 -17.86
CA LEU A 497 15.79 29.42 -18.44
C LEU A 497 15.11 29.75 -19.79
N PRO A 498 15.24 28.85 -20.79
CA PRO A 498 14.79 29.07 -22.16
C PRO A 498 13.27 29.03 -22.33
#